data_AF-A0A2D7MHG2-F1
#
_entry.id   AF-A0A2D7MHG2-F1
#
_cell.length_a   1.000
_cell.length_b   1.000
_cell.length_c   1.000
_cell.angle_alpha   90.00
_cell.angle_beta   90.00
_cell.angle_gamma   90.00
#
_symmetry.space_group_name_H-M   'P 1'
#
loop_
_entity.id
_entity.type
_entity.pdbx_description
1 polymer ?
#
loop_
_entity_poly.entity_id
_entity_poly.type
_entity_poly.pdbx_seq_one_letter_code
_entity_poly.pdbx_strand_id
1 'polypeptide(L)'
;MLATFKSIVDYLSSPTISFTILTVLTPLVFPPTDWFDRINRKLGIHLLWTKAGCAIGMVLITIFFIIGVLDKNFSIILLKADNFPIVLMVYSMFFYIWLGMHKAYINDERLENGLKPSEYNDPDDKVLVWPDLVYIEFIALILFTVFLVVWSILVAAPLEEPANPAATPNPSKAPWYFLGLQEMLVYYDPWIAGIVLPIFIIIGLCAIPYMDINKKGDGYYSFKERRVGIFIFMYGWLVLWLFLIVLGTFFRGPNWNFYGPFEYWDSHKVVALSSVSLSEYFWVKLLGKGLPDNILIREFLGLGVVGFYLFVLPVLLAKTWLKDMFKAYGPIRYVSLMVFGLVMFSLPIKMYLRWMFNLSYFVSIPEWFFNI
;
A
#
# COMPACT_ATOMS: atom_id res chain seq x y z
N MET A 1 -14.87 15.42 -26.06
CA MET A 1 -13.71 15.76 -25.20
C MET A 1 -13.91 15.23 -23.77
N LEU A 2 -14.96 15.63 -23.05
CA LEU A 2 -15.21 15.16 -21.67
C LEU A 2 -15.47 13.64 -21.56
N ALA A 3 -16.27 13.06 -22.46
CA ALA A 3 -16.52 11.61 -22.46
C ALA A 3 -15.25 10.79 -22.75
N THR A 4 -14.43 11.25 -23.69
CA THR A 4 -13.12 10.65 -24.00
C THR A 4 -12.17 10.73 -22.81
N PHE A 5 -12.12 11.87 -22.12
CA PHE A 5 -11.34 12.04 -20.89
C PHE A 5 -11.78 11.04 -19.81
N LYS A 6 -13.09 10.93 -19.54
CA LYS A 6 -13.63 10.00 -18.55
C LYS A 6 -13.26 8.55 -18.87
N SER A 7 -13.45 8.13 -20.14
CA SER A 7 -13.08 6.78 -20.58
C SER A 7 -11.59 6.48 -20.44
N ILE A 8 -10.72 7.46 -20.70
CA ILE A 8 -9.26 7.30 -20.48
C ILE A 8 -8.97 7.14 -19.00
N VAL A 9 -9.57 7.96 -18.14
CA VAL A 9 -9.38 7.86 -16.69
C VAL A 9 -9.91 6.52 -16.16
N ASP A 10 -11.06 6.06 -16.63
CA ASP A 10 -11.61 4.74 -16.24
C ASP A 10 -10.68 3.60 -16.66
N TYR A 11 -10.12 3.66 -17.88
CA TYR A 11 -9.15 2.68 -18.36
C TYR A 11 -7.85 2.69 -17.52
N LEU A 12 -7.28 3.87 -17.27
CA LEU A 12 -6.07 4.03 -16.46
C LEU A 12 -6.29 3.63 -14.99
N SER A 13 -7.51 3.79 -14.49
CA SER A 13 -7.89 3.41 -13.12
C SER A 13 -8.11 1.91 -12.97
N SER A 14 -8.14 1.14 -14.05
CA SER A 14 -8.22 -0.32 -13.95
C SER A 14 -7.12 -0.87 -13.01
N PRO A 15 -7.42 -1.87 -12.15
CA PRO A 15 -6.49 -2.27 -11.10
C PRO A 15 -5.12 -2.69 -11.63
N THR A 16 -5.10 -3.41 -12.76
CA THR A 16 -3.87 -3.86 -13.42
C THR A 16 -3.01 -2.68 -13.88
N ILE A 17 -3.61 -1.69 -14.54
CA ILE A 17 -2.87 -0.56 -15.12
C ILE A 17 -2.44 0.40 -14.03
N SER A 18 -3.36 0.82 -13.17
CA SER A 18 -3.06 1.74 -12.06
C SER A 18 -1.98 1.20 -11.13
N PHE A 19 -2.05 -0.09 -10.76
CA PHE A 19 -1.04 -0.73 -9.93
C PHE A 19 0.32 -0.84 -10.64
N THR A 20 0.33 -1.15 -11.94
CA THR A 20 1.57 -1.21 -12.73
C THR A 20 2.22 0.16 -12.83
N ILE A 21 1.43 1.21 -13.11
CA ILE A 21 1.90 2.59 -13.15
C ILE A 21 2.52 2.98 -11.81
N LEU A 22 1.84 2.73 -10.70
CA LEU A 22 2.37 3.02 -9.36
C LEU A 22 3.68 2.26 -9.10
N THR A 23 3.72 0.96 -9.40
CA THR A 23 4.92 0.13 -9.19
C THR A 23 6.11 0.62 -10.02
N VAL A 24 5.89 1.03 -11.27
CA VAL A 24 6.96 1.53 -12.16
C VAL A 24 7.40 2.95 -11.78
N LEU A 25 6.47 3.82 -11.37
CA LEU A 25 6.77 5.20 -10.97
C LEU A 25 7.43 5.29 -9.60
N THR A 26 7.14 4.37 -8.67
CA THR A 26 7.68 4.41 -7.30
C THR A 26 9.21 4.49 -7.25
N PRO A 27 9.99 3.64 -7.95
CA PRO A 27 11.45 3.77 -7.94
C PRO A 27 11.96 5.02 -8.69
N LEU A 28 11.11 5.70 -9.47
CA LEU A 28 11.45 7.00 -10.04
C LEU A 28 11.18 8.14 -9.04
N VAL A 29 10.14 8.04 -8.22
CA VAL A 29 9.79 9.05 -7.19
C VAL A 29 10.69 8.92 -5.96
N PHE A 30 10.93 7.69 -5.50
CA PHE A 30 11.80 7.35 -4.37
C PHE A 30 12.97 6.50 -4.86
N PRO A 31 14.02 7.10 -5.46
CA PRO A 31 15.07 6.35 -6.11
C PRO A 31 15.89 5.51 -5.12
N PRO A 32 15.86 4.16 -5.20
CA PRO A 32 16.58 3.30 -4.26
C PRO A 32 18.09 3.22 -4.56
N THR A 33 18.51 3.56 -5.79
CA THR A 33 19.91 3.48 -6.26
C THR A 33 20.31 4.75 -7.00
N ASP A 34 21.62 4.97 -7.14
CA ASP A 34 22.17 6.12 -7.89
C ASP A 34 21.80 6.10 -9.37
N TRP A 35 21.48 4.93 -9.93
CA TRP A 35 20.96 4.84 -11.29
C TRP A 35 19.57 5.47 -11.39
N PHE A 36 18.66 5.12 -10.47
CA PHE A 36 17.33 5.72 -10.40
C PHE A 36 17.40 7.21 -10.03
N ASP A 37 18.31 7.62 -9.14
CA ASP A 37 18.48 9.02 -8.74
C ASP A 37 18.90 9.89 -9.93
N ARG A 38 19.80 9.38 -10.79
CA ARG A 38 20.19 10.07 -12.04
C ARG A 38 18.99 10.25 -12.98
N ILE A 39 18.13 9.24 -13.11
CA ILE A 39 16.92 9.33 -13.94
C ILE A 39 15.92 10.32 -13.33
N ASN A 40 15.67 10.24 -12.02
CA ASN A 40 14.82 11.18 -11.29
C ASN A 40 15.25 12.63 -11.53
N ARG A 41 16.56 12.91 -11.43
CA ARG A 41 17.12 14.24 -11.71
C ARG A 41 16.98 14.66 -13.16
N LYS A 42 17.28 13.75 -14.11
CA LYS A 42 17.13 14.00 -15.56
C LYS A 42 15.68 14.32 -15.96
N LEU A 43 14.72 13.65 -15.33
CA LEU A 43 13.28 13.86 -15.57
C LEU A 43 12.69 15.02 -14.75
N GLY A 44 13.46 15.65 -13.87
CA GLY A 44 12.98 16.74 -13.01
C GLY A 44 12.03 16.29 -11.88
N ILE A 45 11.94 14.99 -11.58
CA ILE A 45 11.00 14.45 -10.58
C ILE A 45 11.34 14.93 -9.16
N HIS A 46 12.63 15.14 -8.84
CA HIS A 46 13.06 15.75 -7.58
C HIS A 46 12.40 17.12 -7.30
N LEU A 47 11.95 17.84 -8.33
CA LEU A 47 11.26 19.12 -8.16
C LEU A 47 9.92 18.96 -7.43
N LEU A 48 9.35 17.76 -7.40
CA LEU A 48 8.17 17.42 -6.58
C LEU A 48 8.38 17.78 -5.11
N TRP A 49 9.62 17.66 -4.61
CA TRP A 49 9.98 17.92 -3.22
C TRP A 49 10.28 19.39 -2.93
N THR A 50 10.07 20.29 -3.89
CA THR A 50 10.19 21.75 -3.68
C THR A 50 8.87 22.34 -3.19
N LYS A 51 8.88 23.58 -2.69
CA LYS A 51 7.63 24.30 -2.31
C LYS A 51 6.67 24.46 -3.50
N ALA A 52 7.22 24.71 -4.69
CA ALA A 52 6.44 24.77 -5.92
C ALA A 52 5.83 23.41 -6.27
N GLY A 53 6.60 22.33 -6.13
CA GLY A 53 6.10 20.96 -6.30
C GLY A 53 4.93 20.62 -5.36
N CYS A 54 5.00 21.04 -4.10
CA CYS A 54 3.89 20.90 -3.15
C CYS A 54 2.65 21.66 -3.58
N ALA A 55 2.80 22.95 -3.92
CA ALA A 55 1.68 23.78 -4.35
C ALA A 55 0.99 23.19 -5.59
N ILE A 56 1.78 22.78 -6.59
CA ILE A 56 1.26 22.14 -7.80
C ILE A 56 0.54 20.82 -7.45
N GLY A 57 1.16 19.96 -6.63
CA GLY A 57 0.57 18.70 -6.23
C GLY A 57 -0.76 18.87 -5.48
N MET A 58 -0.81 19.80 -4.52
CA MET A 58 -2.04 20.14 -3.79
C MET A 58 -3.13 20.69 -4.72
N VAL A 59 -2.77 21.53 -5.69
CA VAL A 59 -3.71 22.04 -6.70
C VAL A 59 -4.22 20.91 -7.58
N LEU A 60 -3.36 20.00 -8.04
CA LEU A 60 -3.78 18.85 -8.86
C LEU A 60 -4.73 17.91 -8.10
N ILE A 61 -4.43 17.61 -6.83
CA ILE A 61 -5.32 16.83 -5.95
C ILE A 61 -6.67 17.54 -5.80
N THR A 62 -6.65 18.86 -5.59
CA THR A 62 -7.87 19.66 -5.46
C THR A 62 -8.70 19.66 -6.73
N ILE A 63 -8.06 19.84 -7.89
CA ILE A 63 -8.72 19.77 -9.20
C ILE A 63 -9.35 18.39 -9.42
N PHE A 64 -8.64 17.31 -9.07
CA PHE A 64 -9.17 15.94 -9.18
C PHE A 64 -10.46 15.76 -8.38
N PHE A 65 -10.47 16.19 -7.10
CA PHE A 65 -11.66 16.09 -6.26
C PHE A 65 -12.79 17.03 -6.71
N ILE A 66 -12.48 18.24 -7.18
CA ILE A 66 -13.49 19.15 -7.76
C ILE A 66 -14.14 18.50 -8.97
N ILE A 67 -13.36 17.96 -9.90
CA ILE A 67 -13.89 17.23 -11.07
C ILE A 67 -14.78 16.06 -10.61
N GLY A 68 -14.37 15.37 -9.56
CA GLY A 68 -15.15 14.26 -9.02
C GLY A 68 -16.47 14.67 -8.38
N VAL A 69 -16.51 15.78 -7.63
CA VAL A 69 -17.76 16.33 -7.08
C VAL A 69 -18.68 16.88 -8.17
N LEU A 70 -18.12 17.38 -9.28
CA LEU A 70 -18.90 17.83 -10.43
C LEU A 70 -19.48 16.68 -11.27
N ASP A 71 -18.99 15.44 -11.09
CA ASP A 71 -19.51 14.26 -11.77
C ASP A 71 -20.68 13.63 -11.00
N LYS A 72 -21.74 13.26 -11.72
CA LYS A 72 -22.97 12.70 -11.13
C LYS A 72 -22.75 11.35 -10.44
N ASN A 73 -21.88 10.50 -10.96
CA ASN A 73 -21.64 9.16 -10.40
C ASN A 73 -20.62 9.24 -9.28
N PHE A 74 -19.52 9.95 -9.50
CA PHE A 74 -18.43 9.98 -8.54
C PHE A 74 -18.75 10.82 -7.28
N SER A 75 -19.57 11.87 -7.41
CA SER A 75 -20.00 12.69 -6.27
C SER A 75 -20.77 11.91 -5.20
N ILE A 76 -21.60 10.94 -5.59
CA ILE A 76 -22.35 10.08 -4.66
C ILE A 76 -21.38 9.31 -3.75
N ILE A 77 -20.28 8.83 -4.33
CA ILE A 77 -19.26 8.08 -3.60
C ILE A 77 -18.42 9.04 -2.77
N LEU A 78 -17.91 10.12 -3.35
CA LEU A 78 -17.04 11.07 -2.65
C LEU A 78 -17.71 11.75 -1.45
N LEU A 79 -19.00 12.07 -1.56
CA LEU A 79 -19.75 12.77 -0.52
C LEU A 79 -20.33 11.83 0.55
N LYS A 80 -20.11 10.51 0.44
CA LYS A 80 -20.49 9.58 1.51
C LYS A 80 -19.70 9.93 2.77
N ALA A 81 -20.38 10.04 3.91
CA ALA A 81 -19.77 10.39 5.20
C ALA A 81 -18.56 9.49 5.55
N ASP A 82 -18.65 8.19 5.25
CA ASP A 82 -17.58 7.19 5.41
C ASP A 82 -16.29 7.51 4.64
N ASN A 83 -16.40 8.23 3.53
CA ASN A 83 -15.30 8.44 2.58
C ASN A 83 -14.56 9.75 2.82
N PHE A 84 -15.13 10.67 3.61
CA PHE A 84 -14.47 11.92 3.98
C PHE A 84 -13.07 11.71 4.64
N PRO A 85 -12.88 10.76 5.58
CA PRO A 85 -11.55 10.43 6.10
C PRO A 85 -10.53 10.07 5.02
N ILE A 86 -10.94 9.38 3.96
CA ILE A 86 -10.05 8.99 2.87
C ILE A 86 -9.65 10.20 2.02
N VAL A 87 -10.56 11.15 1.79
CA VAL A 87 -10.22 12.41 1.12
C VAL A 87 -9.20 13.19 1.96
N LEU A 88 -9.44 13.34 3.27
CA LEU A 88 -8.50 13.98 4.19
C LEU A 88 -7.15 13.25 4.24
N MET A 89 -7.17 11.92 4.21
CA MET A 89 -5.97 11.07 4.16
C MET A 89 -5.16 11.38 2.90
N VAL A 90 -5.77 11.49 1.71
CA VAL A 90 -5.03 11.80 0.46
C VAL A 90 -4.28 13.13 0.55
N TYR A 91 -4.93 14.18 1.07
CA TYR A 91 -4.28 15.49 1.26
C TYR A 91 -3.17 15.44 2.31
N SER A 92 -3.46 14.91 3.49
CA SER A 92 -2.50 14.85 4.60
C SER A 92 -1.31 13.97 4.25
N MET A 93 -1.54 12.80 3.64
CA MET A 93 -0.51 11.90 3.15
C MET A 93 0.43 12.61 2.18
N PHE A 94 -0.10 13.24 1.12
CA PHE A 94 0.74 13.96 0.16
C PHE A 94 1.58 15.03 0.85
N PHE A 95 0.95 15.83 1.72
CA PHE A 95 1.64 16.90 2.43
C PHE A 95 2.74 16.39 3.36
N TYR A 96 2.50 15.34 4.16
CA TYR A 96 3.50 14.83 5.10
C TYR A 96 4.63 14.05 4.41
N ILE A 97 4.34 13.34 3.32
CA ILE A 97 5.40 12.76 2.46
C ILE A 97 6.24 13.90 1.89
N TRP A 98 5.60 14.92 1.32
CA TRP A 98 6.32 16.09 0.80
C TRP A 98 7.15 16.77 1.89
N LEU A 99 6.60 17.00 3.08
CA LEU A 99 7.31 17.66 4.18
C LEU A 99 8.55 16.89 4.60
N GLY A 100 8.42 15.56 4.77
CA GLY A 100 9.53 14.69 5.14
C GLY A 100 10.61 14.69 4.05
N MET A 101 10.22 14.56 2.79
CA MET A 101 11.15 14.57 1.65
C MET A 101 11.79 15.94 1.43
N HIS A 102 11.04 17.03 1.60
CA HIS A 102 11.55 18.40 1.47
C HIS A 102 12.66 18.68 2.49
N LYS A 103 12.42 18.33 3.76
CA LYS A 103 13.43 18.42 4.82
C LYS A 103 14.62 17.51 4.55
N ALA A 104 14.36 16.29 4.10
CA ALA A 104 15.40 15.32 3.77
C ALA A 104 16.35 15.84 2.66
N TYR A 105 15.81 16.43 1.60
CA TYR A 105 16.62 16.98 0.51
C TYR A 105 17.45 18.19 0.95
N ILE A 106 16.87 19.09 1.77
CA ILE A 106 17.60 20.23 2.34
C ILE A 106 18.76 19.73 3.21
N ASN A 107 18.50 18.74 4.07
CA ASN A 107 19.53 18.17 4.94
C ASN A 107 20.60 17.42 4.14
N ASP A 108 20.23 16.65 3.12
CA ASP A 108 21.18 15.96 2.25
C ASP A 108 22.11 16.97 1.56
N GLU A 109 21.59 18.11 1.07
CA GLU A 109 22.41 19.20 0.50
C GLU A 109 23.31 19.86 1.55
N ARG A 110 22.81 20.09 2.77
CA ARG A 110 23.62 20.62 3.88
C ARG A 110 24.77 19.69 4.22
N LEU A 111 24.50 18.39 4.33
CA LEU A 111 25.50 17.37 4.64
C LEU A 111 26.55 17.25 3.53
N GLU A 112 26.15 17.36 2.26
CA GLU A 112 27.08 17.40 1.12
C GLU A 112 28.02 18.62 1.17
N ASN A 113 27.53 19.75 1.68
CA ASN A 113 28.32 20.96 1.89
C ASN A 113 29.11 20.97 3.22
N GLY A 114 29.13 19.85 3.97
CA GLY A 114 29.81 19.75 5.26
C GLY A 114 29.13 20.51 6.41
N LEU A 115 27.88 20.94 6.21
CA LEU A 115 27.05 21.60 7.23
C LEU A 115 26.29 20.55 8.05
N LYS A 116 25.91 20.92 9.28
CA LYS A 116 25.08 20.06 10.13
C LYS A 116 23.61 20.07 9.68
N PRO A 117 22.83 18.99 9.92
CA PRO A 117 21.39 18.95 9.66
C PRO A 117 20.65 20.12 10.31
N SER A 118 19.48 20.48 9.77
CA SER A 118 18.69 21.59 10.32
C SER A 118 18.15 21.32 11.74
N GLU A 119 17.96 20.04 12.07
CA GLU A 119 17.49 19.55 13.36
C GLU A 119 18.63 19.39 14.38
N TYR A 120 19.88 19.63 13.98
CA TYR A 120 21.00 19.59 14.91
C TYR A 120 20.87 20.73 15.91
N ASN A 121 20.73 20.37 17.19
CA ASN A 121 20.89 21.27 18.32
C ASN A 121 22.04 20.76 19.18
N ASP A 122 22.70 21.67 19.89
CA ASP A 122 23.73 21.29 20.83
C ASP A 122 23.09 20.47 21.98
N PRO A 123 23.67 19.34 22.43
CA PRO A 123 23.13 18.56 23.55
C PRO A 123 22.91 19.38 24.82
N ASP A 124 23.63 20.49 24.99
CA ASP A 124 23.47 21.40 26.13
C ASP A 124 22.31 22.41 25.94
N ASP A 125 21.82 22.58 24.71
CA ASP A 125 20.69 23.46 24.35
C ASP A 125 19.35 22.73 24.53
N LYS A 126 19.06 22.36 25.78
CA LYS A 126 17.80 21.70 26.17
C LYS A 126 16.78 22.74 26.62
N VAL A 127 15.56 22.59 26.11
CA VAL A 127 14.39 23.31 26.61
C VAL A 127 13.70 22.53 27.73
N LEU A 128 12.94 23.21 28.58
CA LEU A 128 12.24 22.55 29.67
C LEU A 128 10.99 21.85 29.13
N VAL A 129 10.74 20.60 29.56
CA VAL A 129 9.50 19.89 29.18
C VAL A 129 8.27 20.67 29.65
N TRP A 130 8.32 21.16 30.88
CA TRP A 130 7.38 22.13 31.39
C TRP A 130 8.11 23.46 31.62
N PRO A 131 7.65 24.58 31.04
CA PRO A 131 6.37 24.76 30.36
C PRO A 131 6.40 24.52 28.84
N ASP A 132 7.57 24.45 28.21
CA ASP A 132 7.72 24.70 26.77
C ASP A 132 7.05 23.63 25.90
N LEU A 133 7.24 22.34 26.20
CA LEU A 133 6.60 21.26 25.44
C LEU A 133 5.11 21.14 25.79
N VAL A 134 4.79 21.13 27.09
CA VAL A 134 3.42 20.84 27.55
C VAL A 134 2.41 21.91 27.09
N TYR A 135 2.79 23.18 27.03
CA TYR A 135 1.88 24.20 26.47
C TYR A 135 1.59 23.99 24.98
N ILE A 136 2.62 23.64 24.19
CA ILE A 136 2.44 23.38 22.75
C ILE A 136 1.52 22.17 22.55
N GLU A 137 1.75 21.09 23.30
CA GLU A 137 0.91 19.88 23.26
C GLU A 137 -0.53 20.16 23.72
N PHE A 138 -0.71 20.98 24.76
CA PHE A 138 -2.03 21.35 25.25
C PHE A 138 -2.80 22.21 24.25
N ILE A 139 -2.15 23.16 23.58
CA ILE A 139 -2.75 23.94 22.49
C ILE A 139 -3.15 23.01 21.34
N ALA A 140 -2.27 22.09 20.93
CA ALA A 140 -2.59 21.11 19.90
C ALA A 140 -3.79 20.24 20.29
N LEU A 141 -3.85 19.77 21.54
CA LEU A 141 -4.97 18.99 22.07
C LEU A 141 -6.29 19.76 22.00
N ILE A 142 -6.30 21.04 22.41
CA ILE A 142 -7.49 21.90 22.33
C ILE A 142 -7.92 22.04 20.86
N LEU A 143 -6.99 22.35 19.96
CA LEU A 143 -7.29 22.52 18.54
C LEU A 143 -7.85 21.23 17.91
N PHE A 144 -7.26 20.07 18.23
CA PHE A 144 -7.78 18.77 17.77
C PHE A 144 -9.14 18.44 18.37
N THR A 145 -9.39 18.78 19.63
CA THR A 145 -10.69 18.58 20.27
C THR A 145 -11.76 19.42 19.59
N VAL A 146 -11.49 20.72 19.36
CA VAL A 146 -12.40 21.60 18.63
C VAL A 146 -12.66 21.07 17.22
N PHE A 147 -11.61 20.63 16.52
CA PHE A 147 -11.74 20.02 15.20
C PHE A 147 -12.66 18.79 15.20
N LEU A 148 -12.45 17.84 16.12
CA LEU A 148 -13.26 16.63 16.23
C LEU A 148 -14.72 16.93 16.61
N VAL A 149 -14.96 17.91 17.50
CA VAL A 149 -16.31 18.36 17.87
C VAL A 149 -17.02 18.98 16.68
N VAL A 150 -16.36 19.88 15.94
CA VAL A 150 -16.94 20.50 14.74
C VAL A 150 -17.24 19.44 13.68
N TRP A 151 -16.33 18.49 13.43
CA TRP A 151 -16.58 17.37 12.53
C TRP A 151 -17.83 16.59 12.96
N SER A 152 -17.90 16.17 14.23
CA SER A 152 -19.03 15.39 14.75
C SER A 152 -20.39 16.08 14.63
N ILE A 153 -20.43 17.42 14.56
CA ILE A 153 -21.65 18.20 14.35
C ILE A 153 -22.01 18.28 12.86
N LEU A 154 -21.00 18.44 11.99
CA LEU A 154 -21.20 18.68 10.55
C LEU A 154 -21.44 17.41 9.73
N VAL A 155 -20.88 16.27 10.14
CA VAL A 155 -20.95 15.02 9.39
C VAL A 155 -21.59 13.95 10.27
N ALA A 156 -22.78 13.48 9.87
CA ALA A 156 -23.48 12.42 10.57
C ALA A 156 -22.66 11.13 10.59
N ALA A 157 -22.72 10.43 11.72
CA ALA A 157 -22.11 9.12 11.83
C ALA A 157 -22.76 8.16 10.80
N PRO A 158 -21.96 7.39 10.05
CA PRO A 158 -22.45 6.45 9.04
C PRO A 158 -22.97 5.17 9.70
N LEU A 159 -24.03 5.31 10.51
CA LEU A 159 -24.69 4.20 11.18
C LEU A 159 -25.74 3.61 10.25
N GLU A 160 -25.64 2.31 9.99
CA GLU A 160 -26.64 1.54 9.25
C GLU A 160 -27.88 1.25 10.12
N GLU A 161 -28.95 0.78 9.47
CA GLU A 161 -30.15 0.31 10.15
C GLU A 161 -29.86 -0.85 11.12
N PRO A 162 -30.74 -1.11 12.11
CA PRO A 162 -30.60 -2.26 13.01
C PRO A 162 -30.38 -3.57 12.24
N ALA A 163 -29.48 -4.41 12.75
CA ALA A 163 -29.05 -5.61 12.07
C ALA A 163 -30.22 -6.52 11.69
N ASN A 164 -30.31 -6.87 10.41
CA ASN A 164 -31.29 -7.81 9.88
C ASN A 164 -30.61 -9.10 9.41
N PRO A 165 -30.78 -10.24 10.09
CA PRO A 165 -30.17 -11.51 9.69
C PRO A 165 -30.62 -12.00 8.29
N ALA A 166 -31.76 -11.52 7.79
CA ALA A 166 -32.29 -11.90 6.47
C ALA A 166 -31.79 -11.01 5.32
N ALA A 167 -31.03 -9.94 5.60
CA ALA A 167 -30.56 -9.01 4.58
C ALA A 167 -29.09 -8.63 4.80
N THR A 168 -28.23 -8.97 3.85
CA THR A 168 -26.83 -8.50 3.82
C THR A 168 -26.73 -7.27 2.91
N PRO A 169 -26.19 -6.13 3.39
CA PRO A 169 -25.98 -4.95 2.56
C PRO A 169 -25.09 -5.25 1.36
N ASN A 170 -25.41 -4.65 0.20
CA ASN A 170 -24.62 -4.80 -1.02
C ASN A 170 -24.30 -3.42 -1.64
N PRO A 171 -23.03 -2.99 -1.68
CA PRO A 171 -21.85 -3.68 -1.15
C PRO A 171 -21.74 -3.58 0.38
N SER A 172 -21.27 -4.65 1.03
CA SER A 172 -20.87 -4.61 2.44
C SER A 172 -19.42 -4.11 2.52
N LYS A 173 -19.23 -2.85 2.93
CA LYS A 173 -17.90 -2.25 3.10
C LYS A 173 -17.52 -2.19 4.58
N ALA A 174 -16.30 -2.58 4.88
CA ALA A 174 -15.69 -2.37 6.19
C ALA A 174 -15.40 -0.88 6.41
N PRO A 175 -15.23 -0.46 7.68
CA PRO A 175 -14.71 0.87 7.98
C PRO A 175 -13.42 1.17 7.24
N TRP A 176 -13.19 2.44 6.90
CA TRP A 176 -12.12 2.87 6.01
C TRP A 176 -10.70 2.41 6.42
N TYR A 177 -10.44 2.31 7.72
CA TYR A 177 -9.16 1.82 8.27
C TYR A 177 -8.95 0.30 8.12
N PHE A 178 -9.99 -0.47 7.77
CA PHE A 178 -9.92 -1.90 7.45
C PHE A 178 -10.14 -2.20 5.96
N LEU A 179 -10.44 -1.22 5.12
CA LEU A 179 -10.69 -1.45 3.69
C LEU A 179 -9.50 -2.07 2.96
N GLY A 180 -8.26 -1.75 3.36
CA GLY A 180 -7.07 -2.39 2.82
C GLY A 180 -7.07 -3.90 3.07
N LEU A 181 -7.40 -4.33 4.30
CA LEU A 181 -7.55 -5.75 4.65
C LEU A 181 -8.70 -6.41 3.91
N GLN A 182 -9.84 -5.71 3.79
CA GLN A 182 -10.99 -6.24 3.07
C GLN A 182 -10.66 -6.47 1.59
N GLU A 183 -9.94 -5.56 0.96
CA GLU A 183 -9.50 -5.73 -0.42
C GLU A 183 -8.49 -6.89 -0.57
N MET A 184 -7.68 -7.18 0.45
CA MET A 184 -6.79 -8.35 0.44
C MET A 184 -7.54 -9.69 0.37
N LEU A 185 -8.80 -9.76 0.83
CA LEU A 185 -9.64 -10.97 0.74
C LEU A 185 -9.98 -11.35 -0.71
N VAL A 186 -9.78 -10.45 -1.67
CA VAL A 186 -9.93 -10.77 -3.11
C VAL A 186 -8.79 -11.68 -3.60
N TYR A 187 -7.63 -11.60 -2.95
CA TYR A 187 -6.39 -12.27 -3.38
C TYR A 187 -5.99 -13.44 -2.48
N TYR A 188 -6.47 -13.47 -1.25
CA TYR A 188 -6.11 -14.47 -0.24
C TYR A 188 -7.34 -15.02 0.47
N ASP A 189 -7.18 -16.24 0.99
CA ASP A 189 -8.17 -16.86 1.86
C ASP A 189 -8.30 -16.09 3.20
N PRO A 190 -9.49 -16.07 3.85
CA PRO A 190 -9.73 -15.25 5.03
C PRO A 190 -8.73 -15.38 6.19
N TRP A 191 -8.17 -16.58 6.43
CA TRP A 191 -7.19 -16.75 7.50
C TRP A 191 -5.84 -16.10 7.19
N ILE A 192 -5.43 -16.05 5.92
CA ILE A 192 -4.18 -15.40 5.51
C ILE A 192 -4.36 -13.88 5.55
N ALA A 193 -5.39 -13.35 4.89
CA ALA A 193 -5.65 -11.92 4.83
C ALA A 193 -6.04 -11.33 6.19
N GLY A 194 -6.84 -12.04 6.97
CA GLY A 194 -7.42 -11.55 8.22
C GLY A 194 -6.54 -11.76 9.46
N ILE A 195 -5.64 -12.75 9.45
CA ILE A 195 -4.83 -13.11 10.63
C ILE A 195 -3.34 -13.07 10.32
N VAL A 196 -2.87 -13.87 9.36
CA VAL A 196 -1.43 -14.05 9.13
C VAL A 196 -0.77 -12.75 8.66
N LEU A 197 -1.27 -12.13 7.58
CA LEU A 197 -0.66 -10.93 7.02
C LEU A 197 -0.67 -9.74 7.99
N PRO A 198 -1.76 -9.45 8.73
CA PRO A 198 -1.76 -8.44 9.79
C PRO A 198 -0.69 -8.69 10.87
N ILE A 199 -0.56 -9.93 11.35
CA ILE A 199 0.46 -10.31 12.33
C ILE A 199 1.86 -10.07 11.77
N PHE A 200 2.12 -10.48 10.52
CA PHE A 200 3.40 -10.25 9.87
C PHE A 200 3.72 -8.77 9.66
N ILE A 201 2.72 -7.93 9.35
CA ILE A 201 2.89 -6.48 9.23
C ILE A 201 3.32 -5.91 10.59
N ILE A 202 2.60 -6.22 11.67
CA ILE A 202 2.89 -5.68 13.01
C ILE A 202 4.28 -6.15 13.49
N ILE A 203 4.55 -7.45 13.44
CA ILE A 203 5.84 -8.01 13.85
C ILE A 203 6.97 -7.44 12.97
N GLY A 204 6.75 -7.32 11.66
CA GLY A 204 7.70 -6.73 10.73
C GLY A 204 8.06 -5.30 11.08
N LEU A 205 7.07 -4.46 11.39
CA LEU A 205 7.29 -3.07 11.84
C LEU A 205 8.04 -3.01 13.17
N CYS A 206 7.66 -3.84 14.16
CA CYS A 206 8.38 -3.94 15.43
C CYS A 206 9.82 -4.47 15.28
N ALA A 207 10.09 -5.26 14.24
CA ALA A 207 11.40 -5.84 13.98
C ALA A 207 12.38 -4.85 13.32
N ILE A 208 11.90 -3.75 12.70
CA ILE A 208 12.75 -2.78 11.96
C ILE A 208 13.97 -2.33 12.78
N PRO A 209 13.84 -1.87 14.05
CA PRO A 209 14.98 -1.39 14.83
C PRO A 209 16.04 -2.47 15.13
N TYR A 210 15.67 -3.74 15.09
CA TYR A 210 16.57 -4.87 15.36
C TYR A 210 17.27 -5.39 14.10
N MET A 211 16.63 -5.20 12.94
CA MET A 211 17.14 -5.62 11.64
C MET A 211 18.00 -4.55 10.98
N ASP A 212 17.73 -3.27 11.25
CA ASP A 212 18.48 -2.16 10.66
C ASP A 212 19.84 -1.98 11.33
N ILE A 213 20.90 -2.01 10.51
CA ILE A 213 22.29 -1.82 10.94
C ILE A 213 22.81 -0.42 10.61
N ASN A 214 22.06 0.37 9.84
CA ASN A 214 22.45 1.69 9.43
C ASN A 214 22.20 2.68 10.58
N LYS A 215 23.29 3.30 11.08
CA LYS A 215 23.23 4.32 12.13
C LYS A 215 23.11 5.75 11.61
N LYS A 216 23.21 5.95 10.29
CA LYS A 216 23.10 7.28 9.67
C LYS A 216 21.63 7.70 9.58
N GLY A 217 21.35 8.99 9.45
CA GLY A 217 19.98 9.50 9.35
C GLY A 217 19.11 9.19 10.57
N ASP A 218 19.72 9.08 11.76
CA ASP A 218 19.00 8.90 13.02
C ASP A 218 18.73 10.26 13.67
N GLY A 219 17.48 10.53 14.01
CA GLY A 219 17.06 11.80 14.63
C GLY A 219 16.95 13.01 13.69
N TYR A 220 17.16 12.86 12.38
CA TYR A 220 16.94 13.93 11.39
C TYR A 220 16.44 13.36 10.05
N TYR A 221 15.81 14.22 9.24
CA TYR A 221 15.35 13.82 7.92
C TYR A 221 16.54 13.69 6.97
N SER A 222 16.77 12.51 6.39
CA SER A 222 17.71 12.29 5.29
C SER A 222 17.17 11.22 4.36
N PHE A 223 17.26 11.47 3.05
CA PHE A 223 16.84 10.50 2.06
C PHE A 223 18.05 9.71 1.56
N LYS A 224 19.16 10.40 1.24
CA LYS A 224 20.38 9.80 0.68
C LYS A 224 21.00 8.72 1.55
N GLU A 225 20.94 8.88 2.87
CA GLU A 225 21.52 7.91 3.80
C GLU A 225 20.70 6.64 3.98
N ARG A 226 19.40 6.66 3.63
CA ARG A 226 18.43 5.58 3.89
C ARG A 226 17.54 5.20 2.68
N ARG A 227 17.97 5.54 1.46
CA ARG A 227 17.18 5.41 0.21
C ARG A 227 16.47 4.07 0.05
N VAL A 228 17.17 2.95 0.29
CA VAL A 228 16.60 1.60 0.13
C VAL A 228 15.51 1.33 1.17
N GLY A 229 15.75 1.69 2.44
CA GLY A 229 14.77 1.49 3.50
C GLY A 229 13.52 2.33 3.29
N ILE A 230 13.69 3.60 2.89
CA ILE A 230 12.59 4.50 2.55
C ILE A 230 11.81 3.96 1.34
N PHE A 231 12.50 3.49 0.29
CA PHE A 231 11.84 2.90 -0.88
C PHE A 231 11.01 1.67 -0.49
N ILE A 232 11.55 0.73 0.28
CA ILE A 232 10.82 -0.48 0.70
C ILE A 232 9.61 -0.11 1.55
N PHE A 233 9.77 0.81 2.49
CA PHE A 233 8.67 1.29 3.34
C PHE A 233 7.59 1.98 2.51
N MET A 234 7.97 2.91 1.62
CA MET A 234 7.02 3.59 0.74
C MET A 234 6.34 2.60 -0.22
N TYR A 235 7.05 1.60 -0.74
CA TYR A 235 6.42 0.57 -1.56
C TYR A 235 5.37 -0.22 -0.77
N GLY A 236 5.71 -0.73 0.42
CA GLY A 236 4.77 -1.48 1.25
C GLY A 236 3.58 -0.65 1.74
N TRP A 237 3.83 0.56 2.22
CA TRP A 237 2.78 1.43 2.77
C TRP A 237 2.01 2.20 1.69
N LEU A 238 2.67 2.94 0.82
CA LEU A 238 2.00 3.77 -0.19
C LEU A 238 1.43 2.94 -1.35
N VAL A 239 2.23 2.03 -1.92
CA VAL A 239 1.85 1.31 -3.15
C VAL A 239 1.00 0.09 -2.87
N LEU A 240 1.26 -0.65 -1.79
CA LEU A 240 0.43 -1.81 -1.44
C LEU A 240 -0.74 -1.37 -0.55
N TRP A 241 -0.46 -0.87 0.66
CA TRP A 241 -1.53 -0.65 1.65
C TRP A 241 -2.53 0.44 1.25
N LEU A 242 -2.05 1.65 0.93
CA LEU A 242 -2.94 2.76 0.60
C LEU A 242 -3.65 2.59 -0.74
N PHE A 243 -3.00 1.96 -1.72
CA PHE A 243 -3.65 1.60 -2.98
C PHE A 243 -4.88 0.72 -2.75
N LEU A 244 -4.77 -0.31 -1.91
CA LEU A 244 -5.89 -1.20 -1.60
C LEU A 244 -7.03 -0.48 -0.88
N ILE A 245 -6.72 0.45 0.03
CA ILE A 245 -7.73 1.31 0.68
C ILE A 245 -8.46 2.15 -0.36
N VAL A 246 -7.72 2.82 -1.25
CA VAL A 246 -8.29 3.66 -2.31
C VAL A 246 -9.14 2.81 -3.27
N LEU A 247 -8.69 1.61 -3.63
CA LEU A 247 -9.41 0.63 -4.44
C LEU A 247 -10.73 0.23 -3.80
N GLY A 248 -10.69 -0.23 -2.54
CA GLY A 248 -11.88 -0.62 -1.78
C GLY A 248 -12.87 0.54 -1.57
N THR A 249 -12.36 1.76 -1.38
CA THR A 249 -13.19 2.93 -1.10
C THR A 249 -13.92 3.41 -2.35
N PHE A 250 -13.19 3.72 -3.42
CA PHE A 250 -13.73 4.46 -4.57
C PHE A 250 -14.10 3.58 -5.76
N PHE A 251 -13.52 2.38 -5.87
CA PHE A 251 -13.63 1.58 -7.08
C PHE A 251 -14.35 0.23 -6.88
N ARG A 252 -14.56 -0.22 -5.63
CA ARG A 252 -15.41 -1.38 -5.32
C ARG A 252 -16.88 -0.98 -5.15
N GLY A 253 -17.73 -1.46 -6.06
CA GLY A 253 -19.18 -1.24 -6.03
C GLY A 253 -19.97 -2.51 -5.68
N PRO A 254 -21.24 -2.59 -6.10
CA PRO A 254 -22.09 -3.76 -5.89
C PRO A 254 -21.42 -5.08 -6.29
N ASN A 255 -21.69 -6.14 -5.52
CA ASN A 255 -21.11 -7.47 -5.67
C ASN A 255 -19.57 -7.50 -5.56
N TRP A 256 -18.98 -6.48 -4.93
CA TRP A 256 -17.54 -6.25 -4.87
C TRP A 256 -16.87 -6.14 -6.26
N ASN A 257 -17.63 -5.74 -7.29
CA ASN A 257 -17.10 -5.54 -8.63
C ASN A 257 -16.32 -4.24 -8.73
N PHE A 258 -15.39 -4.21 -9.69
CA PHE A 258 -14.68 -2.98 -10.04
C PHE A 258 -15.56 -2.09 -10.93
N TYR A 259 -15.55 -0.80 -10.62
CA TYR A 259 -16.14 0.25 -11.44
C TYR A 259 -15.12 1.39 -11.59
N GLY A 260 -15.02 1.94 -12.80
CA GLY A 260 -14.24 3.15 -13.03
C GLY A 260 -14.77 4.34 -12.20
N PRO A 261 -13.94 5.36 -11.94
CA PRO A 261 -14.34 6.53 -11.14
C PRO A 261 -15.59 7.24 -11.69
N PHE A 262 -15.79 7.23 -13.02
CA PHE A 262 -16.94 7.89 -13.66
C PHE A 262 -17.99 6.89 -14.17
N GLU A 263 -17.79 5.59 -13.96
CA GLU A 263 -18.71 4.54 -14.39
C GLU A 263 -19.96 4.52 -13.50
N TYR A 264 -21.13 4.29 -14.10
CA TYR A 264 -22.36 4.08 -13.34
C TYR A 264 -22.35 2.72 -12.64
N TRP A 265 -22.68 2.69 -11.35
CA TRP A 265 -22.70 1.47 -10.55
C TRP A 265 -23.99 0.69 -10.76
N ASP A 266 -24.02 -0.17 -11.78
CA ASP A 266 -25.12 -1.12 -12.01
C ASP A 266 -25.07 -2.29 -11.03
N SER A 267 -26.10 -2.45 -10.20
CA SER A 267 -26.24 -3.53 -9.22
C SER A 267 -26.42 -4.92 -9.86
N HIS A 268 -26.85 -4.98 -11.13
CA HIS A 268 -27.06 -6.22 -11.87
C HIS A 268 -25.81 -6.67 -12.64
N LYS A 269 -24.72 -5.89 -12.61
CA LYS A 269 -23.43 -6.31 -13.13
C LYS A 269 -22.94 -7.50 -12.30
N VAL A 270 -22.87 -8.67 -12.94
CA VAL A 270 -22.29 -9.88 -12.37
C VAL A 270 -21.09 -10.26 -13.23
N VAL A 271 -19.89 -10.05 -12.69
CA VAL A 271 -18.66 -10.51 -13.32
C VAL A 271 -18.33 -11.88 -12.74
N ALA A 272 -18.30 -12.90 -13.60
CA ALA A 272 -17.94 -14.25 -13.17
C ALA A 272 -16.46 -14.30 -12.76
N LEU A 273 -16.19 -14.24 -11.46
CA LEU A 273 -14.87 -14.48 -10.88
C LEU A 273 -14.60 -15.99 -10.84
N SER A 274 -14.36 -16.59 -12.01
CA SER A 274 -13.89 -17.98 -12.08
C SER A 274 -12.61 -18.08 -11.26
N SER A 275 -12.58 -18.95 -10.26
CA SER A 275 -11.43 -19.09 -9.37
C SER A 275 -10.78 -20.43 -9.67
N VAL A 276 -9.53 -20.39 -10.13
CA VAL A 276 -8.81 -21.56 -10.62
C VAL A 276 -7.62 -21.83 -9.72
N SER A 277 -7.40 -23.08 -9.32
CA SER A 277 -6.19 -23.47 -8.58
C SER A 277 -5.02 -23.77 -9.51
N LEU A 278 -3.79 -23.73 -9.01
CA LEU A 278 -2.62 -24.11 -9.78
C LEU A 278 -2.66 -25.59 -10.19
N SER A 279 -3.18 -26.44 -9.31
CA SER A 279 -3.40 -27.87 -9.59
C SER A 279 -4.39 -28.06 -10.75
N GLU A 280 -5.48 -27.30 -10.81
CA GLU A 280 -6.42 -27.34 -11.93
C GLU A 280 -5.79 -26.84 -13.23
N TYR A 281 -4.99 -25.77 -13.18
CA TYR A 281 -4.24 -25.27 -14.33
C TYR A 281 -3.33 -26.35 -14.94
N PHE A 282 -2.62 -27.09 -14.09
CA PHE A 282 -1.69 -28.11 -14.55
C PHE A 282 -2.39 -29.41 -14.98
N TRP A 283 -3.24 -29.97 -14.14
CA TRP A 283 -3.85 -31.28 -14.41
C TRP A 283 -4.95 -31.18 -15.46
N VAL A 284 -5.87 -30.22 -15.31
CA VAL A 284 -7.06 -30.12 -16.16
C VAL A 284 -6.75 -29.36 -17.44
N LYS A 285 -6.24 -28.12 -17.33
CA LYS A 285 -6.06 -27.27 -18.52
C LYS A 285 -4.85 -27.64 -19.36
N LEU A 286 -3.73 -28.01 -18.74
CA LEU A 286 -2.50 -28.35 -19.47
C LEU A 286 -2.45 -29.83 -19.87
N LEU A 287 -2.78 -30.75 -18.96
CA LEU A 287 -2.68 -32.20 -19.22
C LEU A 287 -3.99 -32.87 -19.65
N GLY A 288 -5.13 -32.19 -19.57
CA GLY A 288 -6.43 -32.75 -19.93
C GLY A 288 -6.88 -33.92 -19.04
N LYS A 289 -6.32 -34.04 -17.82
CA LYS A 289 -6.62 -35.11 -16.87
C LYS A 289 -7.45 -34.59 -15.70
N GLY A 290 -8.26 -35.48 -15.12
CA GLY A 290 -8.90 -35.20 -13.83
C GLY A 290 -7.87 -34.95 -12.73
N LEU A 291 -8.30 -34.24 -11.68
CA LEU A 291 -7.45 -34.00 -10.51
C LEU A 291 -7.13 -35.34 -9.82
N PRO A 292 -5.86 -35.63 -9.50
CA PRO A 292 -5.50 -36.84 -8.74
C PRO A 292 -6.17 -36.88 -7.36
N ASP A 293 -6.57 -38.07 -6.91
CA ASP A 293 -7.18 -38.26 -5.58
C ASP A 293 -6.19 -38.02 -4.43
N ASN A 294 -4.91 -38.31 -4.64
CA ASN A 294 -3.88 -38.10 -3.62
C ASN A 294 -3.50 -36.62 -3.55
N ILE A 295 -3.78 -35.99 -2.40
CA ILE A 295 -3.54 -34.56 -2.12
C ILE A 295 -2.10 -34.14 -2.44
N LEU A 296 -1.11 -34.95 -2.09
CA LEU A 296 0.30 -34.62 -2.32
C LEU A 296 0.64 -34.58 -3.81
N ILE A 297 0.07 -35.50 -4.60
CA ILE A 297 0.25 -35.53 -6.06
C ILE A 297 -0.59 -34.45 -6.74
N ARG A 298 -1.75 -34.12 -6.19
CA ARG A 298 -2.60 -33.04 -6.70
C ARG A 298 -1.91 -31.69 -6.57
N GLU A 299 -1.35 -31.40 -5.41
CA GLU A 299 -0.82 -30.09 -5.02
C GLU A 299 0.72 -29.99 -5.07
N PHE A 300 1.43 -31.00 -5.57
CA PHE A 300 2.91 -31.02 -5.55
C PHE A 300 3.55 -29.78 -6.18
N LEU A 301 2.96 -29.25 -7.27
CA LEU A 301 3.45 -28.03 -7.92
C LEU A 301 3.22 -26.81 -7.05
N GLY A 302 2.05 -26.69 -6.42
CA GLY A 302 1.74 -25.62 -5.49
C GLY A 302 2.71 -25.60 -4.31
N LEU A 303 2.88 -26.76 -3.67
CA LEU A 303 3.81 -26.95 -2.56
C LEU A 303 5.26 -26.70 -2.99
N GLY A 304 5.63 -27.15 -4.18
CA GLY A 304 6.96 -26.92 -4.75
C GLY A 304 7.23 -25.44 -5.02
N VAL A 305 6.27 -24.71 -5.59
CA VAL A 305 6.38 -23.27 -5.86
C VAL A 305 6.47 -22.46 -4.57
N VAL A 306 5.59 -22.72 -3.60
CA VAL A 306 5.61 -22.04 -2.29
C VAL A 306 6.89 -22.37 -1.53
N GLY A 307 7.31 -23.64 -1.52
CA GLY A 307 8.53 -24.09 -0.88
C GLY A 307 9.80 -23.48 -1.51
N PHE A 308 9.84 -23.43 -2.85
CA PHE A 308 10.92 -22.75 -3.56
C PHE A 308 10.95 -21.26 -3.22
N TYR A 309 9.79 -20.59 -3.26
CA TYR A 309 9.68 -19.16 -3.02
C TYR A 309 10.11 -18.76 -1.60
N LEU A 310 9.69 -19.49 -0.57
CA LEU A 310 9.97 -19.12 0.82
C LEU A 310 11.31 -19.64 1.35
N PHE A 311 11.79 -20.80 0.88
CA PHE A 311 12.98 -21.45 1.47
C PHE A 311 14.19 -21.49 0.53
N VAL A 312 13.99 -21.74 -0.76
CA VAL A 312 15.11 -21.89 -1.72
C VAL A 312 15.55 -20.54 -2.26
N LEU A 313 14.61 -19.67 -2.63
CA LEU A 313 14.88 -18.36 -3.23
C LEU A 313 15.75 -17.46 -2.32
N PRO A 314 15.51 -17.34 -1.00
CA PRO A 314 16.42 -16.59 -0.12
C PRO A 314 17.86 -17.10 -0.16
N VAL A 315 18.05 -18.43 -0.18
CA VAL A 315 19.39 -19.03 -0.22
C VAL A 315 20.08 -18.76 -1.56
N LEU A 316 19.32 -18.83 -2.67
CA LEU A 316 19.84 -18.49 -4.00
C LEU A 316 20.22 -17.02 -4.11
N LEU A 317 19.37 -16.12 -3.62
CA LEU A 317 19.66 -14.68 -3.60
C LEU A 317 20.87 -14.35 -2.73
N ALA A 318 21.02 -14.99 -1.57
CA ALA A 318 22.18 -14.83 -0.69
C ALA A 318 23.50 -15.22 -1.38
N LYS A 319 23.48 -16.21 -2.27
CA LYS A 319 24.67 -16.65 -3.01
C LYS A 319 24.94 -15.83 -4.27
N THR A 320 23.94 -15.17 -4.84
CA THR A 320 24.02 -14.55 -6.16
C THR A 320 23.99 -13.02 -6.08
N TRP A 321 22.78 -12.44 -5.96
CA TRP A 321 22.55 -11.00 -6.12
C TRP A 321 22.65 -10.22 -4.81
N LEU A 322 22.30 -10.85 -3.69
CA LEU A 322 22.28 -10.25 -2.35
C LEU A 322 23.43 -10.72 -1.47
N LYS A 323 24.53 -11.18 -2.08
CA LYS A 323 25.73 -11.68 -1.37
C LYS A 323 26.35 -10.65 -0.43
N ASP A 324 26.37 -9.39 -0.83
CA ASP A 324 26.98 -8.31 -0.04
C ASP A 324 26.07 -7.91 1.11
N MET A 325 24.75 -7.93 0.89
CA MET A 325 23.75 -7.77 1.96
C MET A 325 23.84 -8.91 2.97
N PHE A 326 23.95 -10.17 2.52
CA PHE A 326 24.10 -11.32 3.40
C PHE A 326 25.35 -11.22 4.27
N LYS A 327 26.49 -10.80 3.69
CA LYS A 327 27.74 -10.56 4.44
C LYS A 327 27.62 -9.45 5.47
N ALA A 328 26.94 -8.35 5.13
CA ALA A 328 26.81 -7.19 6.00
C ALA A 328 25.81 -7.41 7.17
N TYR A 329 24.66 -8.02 6.89
CA TYR A 329 23.60 -8.23 7.87
C TYR A 329 23.77 -9.51 8.70
N GLY A 330 24.50 -10.49 8.17
CA GLY A 330 24.60 -11.82 8.75
C GLY A 330 23.34 -12.67 8.51
N PRO A 331 23.39 -13.96 8.87
CA PRO A 331 22.37 -14.94 8.46
C PRO A 331 20.99 -14.67 9.08
N ILE A 332 20.92 -14.33 10.37
CA ILE A 332 19.65 -14.17 11.08
C ILE A 332 18.87 -12.97 10.51
N ARG A 333 19.48 -11.79 10.50
CA ARG A 333 18.84 -10.57 9.99
C ARG A 333 18.48 -10.69 8.51
N TYR A 334 19.37 -11.28 7.71
CA TYR A 334 19.10 -11.52 6.30
C TYR A 334 17.86 -12.40 6.10
N VAL A 335 17.79 -13.55 6.79
CA VAL A 335 16.63 -14.45 6.66
C VAL A 335 15.35 -13.77 7.12
N SER A 336 15.36 -13.03 8.22
CA SER A 336 14.20 -12.26 8.68
C SER A 336 13.74 -11.24 7.65
N LEU A 337 14.67 -10.43 7.11
CA LEU A 337 14.36 -9.44 6.06
C LEU A 337 13.81 -10.11 4.80
N MET A 338 14.35 -11.26 4.40
CA MET A 338 13.88 -12.02 3.25
C MET A 338 12.47 -12.57 3.49
N VAL A 339 12.18 -13.12 4.66
CA VAL A 339 10.84 -13.63 4.99
C VAL A 339 9.81 -12.51 4.93
N PHE A 340 10.03 -11.38 5.62
CA PHE A 340 9.09 -10.25 5.57
C PHE A 340 8.97 -9.66 4.17
N GLY A 341 10.08 -9.49 3.46
CA GLY A 341 10.11 -8.98 2.10
C GLY A 341 9.35 -9.88 1.12
N LEU A 342 9.57 -11.20 1.16
CA LEU A 342 8.88 -12.16 0.29
C LEU A 342 7.39 -12.27 0.61
N VAL A 343 7.01 -12.25 1.89
CA VAL A 343 5.59 -12.20 2.27
C VAL A 343 4.95 -10.91 1.73
N MET A 344 5.62 -9.77 1.87
CA MET A 344 5.15 -8.49 1.31
C MET A 344 5.03 -8.55 -0.23
N PHE A 345 6.03 -9.10 -0.93
CA PHE A 345 6.00 -9.25 -2.40
C PHE A 345 5.07 -10.35 -2.90
N SER A 346 4.61 -11.26 -2.04
CA SER A 346 3.63 -12.28 -2.43
C SER A 346 2.28 -11.65 -2.82
N LEU A 347 1.91 -10.52 -2.20
CA LEU A 347 0.68 -9.80 -2.48
C LEU A 347 0.62 -9.27 -3.93
N PRO A 348 1.57 -8.44 -4.42
CA PRO A 348 1.56 -8.00 -5.81
C PRO A 348 1.64 -9.16 -6.80
N ILE A 349 2.38 -10.23 -6.47
CA ILE A 349 2.42 -11.44 -7.30
C ILE A 349 1.02 -12.06 -7.39
N LYS A 350 0.34 -12.27 -6.26
CA LYS A 350 -1.04 -12.76 -6.20
C LYS A 350 -2.01 -11.85 -6.95
N MET A 351 -1.86 -10.53 -6.85
CA MET A 351 -2.70 -9.56 -7.57
C MET A 351 -2.62 -9.77 -9.08
N TYR A 352 -1.41 -9.83 -9.65
CA TYR A 352 -1.25 -10.10 -11.08
C TYR A 352 -1.73 -11.48 -11.50
N LEU A 353 -1.45 -12.52 -10.71
CA LEU A 353 -1.92 -13.88 -10.99
C LEU A 353 -3.45 -13.96 -10.99
N ARG A 354 -4.10 -13.25 -10.07
CA ARG A 354 -5.56 -13.14 -10.00
C ARG A 354 -6.11 -12.38 -11.21
N TRP A 355 -5.54 -11.24 -11.58
CA TRP A 355 -6.07 -10.41 -12.67
C TRP A 355 -5.80 -10.97 -14.07
N MET A 356 -4.64 -11.59 -14.31
CA MET A 356 -4.23 -12.07 -15.64
C MET A 356 -4.65 -13.51 -15.90
N PHE A 357 -4.65 -14.35 -14.86
CA PHE A 357 -4.85 -15.78 -14.99
C PHE A 357 -5.98 -16.31 -14.11
N ASN A 358 -6.74 -15.47 -13.40
CA ASN A 358 -7.79 -15.94 -12.49
C ASN A 358 -7.31 -16.98 -11.46
N LEU A 359 -6.00 -17.00 -11.18
CA LEU A 359 -5.39 -17.95 -10.26
C LEU A 359 -5.64 -17.48 -8.82
N SER A 360 -6.45 -18.24 -8.09
CA SER A 360 -6.78 -17.94 -6.69
C SER A 360 -5.84 -18.63 -5.72
N TYR A 361 -5.49 -19.87 -6.00
CA TYR A 361 -4.83 -20.75 -5.05
C TYR A 361 -3.59 -21.39 -5.67
N PHE A 362 -2.44 -21.24 -5.02
CA PHE A 362 -1.25 -22.01 -5.32
C PHE A 362 -1.41 -23.44 -4.81
N VAL A 363 -1.93 -23.57 -3.59
CA VAL A 363 -2.26 -24.84 -2.95
C VAL A 363 -3.72 -24.79 -2.57
N SER A 364 -4.50 -25.78 -2.99
CA SER A 364 -5.92 -25.92 -2.63
C SER A 364 -6.18 -27.27 -1.98
N ILE A 365 -6.45 -27.25 -0.68
CA ILE A 365 -6.83 -28.45 0.09
C ILE A 365 -8.15 -28.14 0.80
N PRO A 366 -9.29 -28.25 0.08
CA PRO A 366 -10.61 -27.99 0.64
C PRO A 366 -10.93 -28.87 1.85
N GLU A 367 -10.36 -30.09 1.89
CA GLU A 367 -10.59 -31.08 2.94
C GLU A 367 -10.14 -30.58 4.32
N TRP A 368 -9.12 -29.72 4.35
CA TRP A 368 -8.54 -29.16 5.59
C TRP A 368 -8.70 -27.65 5.68
N PHE A 369 -9.52 -27.05 4.80
CA PHE A 369 -9.63 -25.59 4.67
C PHE A 369 -8.27 -24.90 4.51
N PHE A 370 -7.33 -25.57 3.84
CA PHE A 370 -5.96 -25.08 3.68
C PHE A 370 -5.73 -24.63 2.23
N ASN A 371 -5.88 -23.32 2.04
CA ASN A 371 -5.74 -22.67 0.75
C ASN A 371 -4.69 -21.55 0.84
N ILE A 372 -3.70 -21.55 -0.06
CA ILE A 372 -2.59 -20.57 -0.10
C ILE A 372 -2.63 -19.71 -1.35
#